data_AF-A0A4R3EW22-F1
#
_entry.id   AF-A0A4R3EW22-F1
#
_cell.length_a   1.000
_cell.length_b   1.000
_cell.length_c   1.000
_cell.angle_alpha   90.00
_cell.angle_beta   90.00
_cell.angle_gamma   90.00
#
_symmetry.space_group_name_H-M   'P 1'
#
loop_
_entity.id
_entity.type
_entity.pdbx_description
1 polymer ?
#
loop_
_entity_poly.entity_id
_entity_poly.type
_entity_poly.pdbx_seq_one_letter_code
_entity_poly.pdbx_strand_id
1 'polypeptide(L)'
;MTEASAVGTPEHPALLLDKYDGGAWKLWESLAEGRPELGRPSAFCGQVSRSKWVSFTGTCHRPDFFELIRDLTGNVPGEGGLVTFADSAWLMSIVLPHQPHFIDQPKDVDVFWGYGLSVERTGDFVSKPMEQCGGDEILQELLGHLGAGHLDDKRLGKITVIPGMMPFITSQFLCREKGDRPDVVPDGWQNLGLLGQFVELPDDVVFTVEYSVRSAQAAVARLLRLRSEPPPRVQGSAPTKHAV
;
A
#
# COMPACT_ATOMS: atom_id res chain seq x y z
N MET A 1 -6.56 -2.33 6.63
CA MET A 1 -5.46 -2.59 5.69
C MET A 1 -4.08 -2.53 6.36
N THR A 2 -3.78 -1.52 7.19
CA THR A 2 -2.48 -1.37 7.88
C THR A 2 -2.40 -2.00 9.28
N GLU A 3 -3.45 -2.70 9.73
CA GLU A 3 -3.40 -3.42 11.01
C GLU A 3 -2.35 -4.53 10.99
N ALA A 4 -1.71 -4.77 12.14
CA ALA A 4 -0.64 -5.75 12.30
C ALA A 4 0.55 -5.51 11.35
N SER A 5 0.79 -4.25 10.96
CA SER A 5 2.02 -3.90 10.24
C SER A 5 3.19 -3.90 11.22
N ALA A 6 4.31 -4.48 10.81
CA ALA A 6 5.55 -4.41 11.55
C ALA A 6 6.63 -3.71 10.72
N VAL A 7 7.59 -3.10 11.41
CA VAL A 7 8.78 -2.50 10.80
C VAL A 7 10.01 -3.30 11.20
N GLY A 8 10.93 -3.49 10.27
CA GLY A 8 12.22 -4.11 10.52
C GLY A 8 13.31 -3.07 10.77
N THR A 9 14.55 -3.50 10.59
CA THR A 9 15.74 -2.64 10.65
C THR A 9 16.58 -2.87 9.38
N PRO A 10 17.69 -2.16 9.18
CA PRO A 10 18.63 -2.50 8.10
C PRO A 10 19.08 -3.97 8.16
N GLU A 11 19.27 -4.51 9.36
CA GLU A 11 19.80 -5.86 9.59
C GLU A 11 18.72 -6.94 9.76
N HIS A 12 17.50 -6.56 10.16
CA HIS A 12 16.45 -7.51 10.51
C HIS A 12 15.18 -7.30 9.68
N PRO A 13 14.54 -8.39 9.19
CA PRO A 13 13.27 -8.28 8.48
C PRO A 13 12.15 -7.76 9.39
N ALA A 14 11.14 -7.17 8.76
CA ALA A 14 9.88 -6.86 9.44
C ALA A 14 9.10 -8.15 9.71
N LEU A 15 8.57 -8.31 10.93
CA LEU A 15 7.83 -9.51 11.31
C LEU A 15 6.48 -9.62 10.58
N LEU A 16 6.13 -10.83 10.14
CA LEU A 16 4.78 -11.13 9.69
C LEU A 16 3.88 -11.39 10.91
N LEU A 17 3.01 -10.43 11.20
CA LEU A 17 1.97 -10.54 12.22
C LEU A 17 0.64 -10.97 11.59
N ASP A 18 -0.34 -11.28 12.42
CA ASP A 18 -1.66 -11.72 11.98
C ASP A 18 -2.81 -10.87 12.53
N LYS A 19 -4.05 -11.30 12.29
CA LYS A 19 -5.26 -10.54 12.67
C LYS A 19 -5.47 -10.44 14.19
N TYR A 20 -4.78 -11.25 14.99
CA TYR A 20 -4.85 -11.25 16.44
C TYR A 20 -3.88 -10.26 17.09
N ASP A 21 -2.89 -9.78 16.34
CA ASP A 21 -1.94 -8.74 16.77
C ASP A 21 -2.51 -7.31 16.70
N GLY A 22 -3.81 -7.18 16.40
CA GLY A 22 -4.54 -5.92 16.32
C GLY A 22 -5.96 -6.00 16.94
N GLY A 23 -6.75 -4.95 16.73
CA GLY A 23 -8.10 -4.82 17.25
C GLY A 23 -9.20 -4.57 16.21
N ALA A 24 -8.88 -4.04 15.02
CA ALA A 24 -9.89 -3.67 14.02
C ALA A 24 -10.54 -4.90 13.38
N TRP A 25 -9.78 -5.94 13.04
CA TRP A 25 -10.33 -7.20 12.55
C TRP A 25 -11.20 -7.89 13.60
N LYS A 26 -10.70 -7.98 14.83
CA LYS A 26 -11.45 -8.54 15.96
C LYS A 26 -12.75 -7.77 16.22
N LEU A 27 -12.70 -6.44 16.15
CA LEU A 27 -13.89 -5.58 16.28
C LEU A 27 -14.91 -5.90 15.20
N TRP A 28 -14.50 -5.98 13.93
CA TRP A 28 -15.43 -6.30 12.85
C TRP A 28 -15.99 -7.73 12.99
N GLU A 29 -15.17 -8.72 13.31
CA GLU A 29 -15.62 -10.09 13.58
C GLU A 29 -16.67 -10.14 14.70
N SER A 30 -16.44 -9.40 15.79
CA SER A 30 -17.37 -9.31 16.93
C SER A 30 -18.67 -8.57 16.59
N LEU A 31 -18.60 -7.57 15.71
CA LEU A 31 -19.80 -6.88 15.23
C LEU A 31 -20.63 -7.80 14.34
N ALA A 32 -19.99 -8.50 13.41
CA ALA A 32 -20.63 -9.37 12.42
C ALA A 32 -21.17 -10.69 13.00
N GLU A 33 -20.76 -11.08 14.20
CA GLU A 33 -21.24 -12.31 14.84
C GLU A 33 -22.78 -12.30 15.00
N GLY A 34 -23.44 -13.23 14.29
CA GLY A 34 -24.90 -13.34 14.26
C GLY A 34 -25.62 -12.21 13.49
N ARG A 35 -24.89 -11.34 12.79
CA ARG A 35 -25.41 -10.14 12.10
C ARG A 35 -24.88 -10.08 10.66
N PRO A 36 -25.44 -10.87 9.72
CA PRO A 36 -24.93 -10.97 8.35
C PRO A 36 -24.97 -9.65 7.58
N GLU A 37 -25.84 -8.70 7.96
CA GLU A 37 -25.89 -7.35 7.40
C GLU A 37 -24.64 -6.50 7.71
N LEU A 38 -23.82 -6.94 8.68
CA LEU A 38 -22.55 -6.32 9.02
C LEU A 38 -21.35 -6.95 8.27
N GLY A 39 -21.61 -7.86 7.34
CA GLY A 39 -20.64 -8.41 6.41
C GLY A 39 -19.88 -9.64 6.92
N ARG A 40 -18.88 -10.07 6.15
CA ARG A 40 -18.05 -11.26 6.39
C ARG A 40 -16.57 -10.88 6.42
N PRO A 41 -16.03 -10.44 7.57
CA PRO A 41 -14.63 -10.01 7.70
C PRO A 41 -13.61 -11.07 7.25
N SER A 42 -13.93 -12.37 7.42
CA SER A 42 -13.04 -13.48 7.04
C SER A 42 -12.73 -13.54 5.54
N ALA A 43 -13.56 -12.94 4.67
CA ALA A 43 -13.26 -12.80 3.25
C ALA A 43 -12.02 -11.91 3.00
N PHE A 44 -11.72 -10.99 3.93
CA PHE A 44 -10.66 -9.99 3.80
C PHE A 44 -9.46 -10.27 4.71
N CYS A 45 -9.67 -10.90 5.87
CA CYS A 45 -8.60 -11.20 6.83
C CYS A 45 -8.18 -12.68 6.89
N GLY A 46 -8.81 -13.56 6.12
CA GLY A 46 -8.55 -15.00 6.15
C GLY A 46 -7.39 -15.50 5.29
N GLN A 47 -6.88 -14.69 4.35
CA GLN A 47 -5.89 -15.13 3.34
C GLN A 47 -4.67 -14.19 3.28
N VAL A 48 -3.93 -14.06 4.40
CA VAL A 48 -2.75 -13.18 4.52
C VAL A 48 -1.72 -13.43 3.41
N SER A 49 -1.49 -14.68 3.00
CA SER A 49 -0.54 -14.99 1.91
C SER A 49 -0.91 -14.33 0.57
N ARG A 50 -2.17 -13.95 0.37
CA ARG A 50 -2.66 -13.30 -0.85
C ARG A 50 -2.85 -11.79 -0.71
N SER A 51 -2.74 -11.25 0.51
CA SER A 51 -2.96 -9.84 0.81
C SER A 51 -1.76 -9.15 1.44
N LYS A 52 -0.68 -9.89 1.74
CA LYS A 52 0.57 -9.34 2.26
C LYS A 52 1.47 -8.82 1.14
N TRP A 53 2.27 -7.82 1.48
CA TRP A 53 3.44 -7.41 0.72
C TRP A 53 4.48 -6.80 1.66
N VAL A 54 5.67 -6.48 1.16
CA VAL A 54 6.71 -5.77 1.88
C VAL A 54 6.93 -4.45 1.18
N SER A 55 6.78 -3.36 1.93
CA SER A 55 7.26 -2.05 1.52
C SER A 55 8.62 -1.76 2.15
N PHE A 56 9.29 -0.72 1.69
CA PHE A 56 10.50 -0.23 2.31
C PHE A 56 10.66 1.26 2.04
N THR A 57 11.24 1.97 3.00
CA THR A 57 11.59 3.39 2.85
C THR A 57 13.09 3.52 2.89
N GLY A 58 13.68 4.15 1.88
CA GLY A 58 15.11 4.44 1.83
C GLY A 58 15.38 5.91 2.11
N THR A 59 16.35 6.16 2.99
CA THR A 59 16.84 7.50 3.34
C THR A 59 18.27 7.65 2.83
N CYS A 60 18.50 8.62 1.94
CA CYS A 60 19.76 8.84 1.24
C CYS A 60 20.38 10.16 1.68
N HIS A 61 21.66 10.20 2.06
CA HIS A 61 22.36 11.42 2.49
C HIS A 61 23.09 12.16 1.35
N ARG A 62 22.94 11.72 0.10
CA ARG A 62 23.54 12.32 -1.09
C ARG A 62 22.60 12.16 -2.30
N PRO A 63 22.62 13.10 -3.26
CA PRO A 63 21.75 13.05 -4.43
C PRO A 63 22.15 11.96 -5.44
N ASP A 64 23.36 11.40 -5.32
CA ASP A 64 23.97 10.49 -6.31
C ASP A 64 23.06 9.28 -6.64
N PHE A 65 22.29 8.77 -5.67
CA PHE A 65 21.30 7.71 -5.89
C PHE A 65 20.08 8.17 -6.71
N PHE A 66 19.57 9.37 -6.46
CA PHE A 66 18.44 9.94 -7.20
C PHE A 66 18.85 10.32 -8.63
N GLU A 67 20.07 10.83 -8.80
CA GLU A 67 20.64 11.11 -10.12
C GLU A 67 20.81 9.83 -10.94
N LEU A 68 21.33 8.76 -10.33
CA LEU A 68 21.42 7.44 -10.96
C LEU A 68 20.05 6.97 -11.50
N ILE A 69 19.00 7.05 -10.69
CA ILE A 69 17.66 6.60 -11.09
C ILE A 69 17.09 7.50 -12.20
N ARG A 70 17.22 8.82 -12.06
CA ARG A 70 16.83 9.77 -13.10
C ARG A 70 17.51 9.46 -14.42
N ASP A 71 18.82 9.24 -14.41
CA ASP A 71 19.61 9.03 -15.63
C ASP A 71 19.29 7.68 -16.28
N LEU A 72 18.95 6.65 -15.49
CA LEU A 72 18.54 5.33 -15.99
C LEU A 72 17.11 5.31 -16.55
N THR A 73 16.18 6.04 -15.92
CA THR A 73 14.74 5.89 -16.17
C THR A 73 14.09 7.09 -16.86
N GLY A 74 14.79 8.23 -16.91
CA GLY A 74 14.21 9.52 -17.29
C GLY A 74 13.22 10.07 -16.25
N ASN A 75 13.02 9.38 -15.13
CA ASN A 75 12.06 9.77 -14.11
C ASN A 75 12.65 10.86 -13.20
N VAL A 76 12.16 12.08 -13.36
CA VAL A 76 12.55 13.20 -12.49
C VAL A 76 11.87 13.04 -11.13
N PRO A 77 12.63 13.12 -10.01
CA PRO A 77 12.06 13.02 -8.67
C PRO A 77 10.86 13.95 -8.47
N GLY A 78 9.74 13.39 -8.02
CA GLY A 78 8.49 14.10 -7.76
C GLY A 78 7.58 14.35 -8.96
N GLU A 79 8.02 14.06 -10.19
CA GLU A 79 7.22 14.27 -11.40
C GLU A 79 6.66 12.97 -11.98
N GLY A 80 7.40 11.87 -11.87
CA GLY A 80 6.95 10.58 -12.39
C GLY A 80 6.29 9.67 -11.36
N GLY A 81 5.70 8.60 -11.89
CA GLY A 81 5.12 7.52 -11.09
C GLY A 81 6.17 6.53 -10.59
N LEU A 82 5.69 5.37 -10.16
CA LEU A 82 6.52 4.24 -9.81
C LEU A 82 7.34 3.72 -11.00
N VAL A 83 8.60 3.35 -10.73
CA VAL A 83 9.48 2.58 -11.61
C VAL A 83 9.35 1.11 -11.20
N THR A 84 8.94 0.25 -12.13
CA THR A 84 8.80 -1.19 -11.89
C THR A 84 9.92 -1.97 -12.56
N PHE A 85 10.59 -2.83 -11.80
CA PHE A 85 11.54 -3.81 -12.32
C PHE A 85 10.77 -5.06 -12.76
N ALA A 86 10.30 -5.06 -14.01
CA ALA A 86 9.35 -6.06 -14.50
C ALA A 86 9.87 -7.50 -14.43
N ASP A 87 11.18 -7.70 -14.59
CA ASP A 87 11.85 -9.00 -14.54
C ASP A 87 12.34 -9.39 -13.14
N SER A 88 12.11 -8.54 -12.12
CA SER A 88 12.49 -8.85 -10.74
C SER A 88 11.67 -10.01 -10.18
N ALA A 89 12.33 -10.98 -9.55
CA ALA A 89 11.69 -12.09 -8.86
C ALA A 89 10.71 -11.61 -7.77
N TRP A 90 10.96 -10.45 -7.14
CA TRP A 90 10.07 -9.86 -6.14
C TRP A 90 8.94 -9.02 -6.74
N LEU A 91 8.96 -8.78 -8.07
CA LEU A 91 8.14 -7.78 -8.75
C LEU A 91 8.26 -6.42 -8.02
N MET A 92 9.51 -5.98 -7.85
CA MET A 92 9.85 -4.77 -7.11
C MET A 92 9.44 -3.51 -7.88
N SER A 93 8.96 -2.50 -7.16
CA SER A 93 8.80 -1.14 -7.68
C SER A 93 9.29 -0.12 -6.68
N ILE A 94 9.79 1.01 -7.16
CA ILE A 94 10.21 2.16 -6.35
C ILE A 94 9.56 3.45 -6.86
N VAL A 95 9.46 4.46 -6.01
CA VAL A 95 9.01 5.81 -6.35
C VAL A 95 9.90 6.83 -5.65
N LEU A 96 10.23 7.88 -6.37
CA LEU A 96 10.99 9.02 -5.88
C LEU A 96 10.01 10.17 -5.74
N PRO A 97 9.36 10.36 -4.58
CA PRO A 97 8.42 11.45 -4.39
C PRO A 97 9.15 12.80 -4.47
N HIS A 98 8.35 13.87 -4.53
CA HIS A 98 8.88 15.23 -4.46
C HIS A 98 9.67 15.40 -3.15
N GLN A 99 10.86 15.99 -3.24
CA GLN A 99 11.74 16.27 -2.11
C GLN A 99 11.65 17.76 -1.72
N PRO A 100 11.58 18.09 -0.42
CA PRO A 100 11.48 17.17 0.70
C PRO A 100 10.11 16.48 0.75
N HIS A 101 10.08 15.21 1.13
CA HIS A 101 8.85 14.47 1.33
C HIS A 101 8.25 14.70 2.73
N PHE A 102 9.12 14.88 3.74
CA PHE A 102 8.72 15.21 5.10
C PHE A 102 8.95 16.69 5.43
N ILE A 103 8.09 17.29 6.27
CA ILE A 103 8.15 18.72 6.64
C ILE A 103 9.52 19.12 7.19
N ASP A 104 10.11 18.29 8.05
CA ASP A 104 11.39 18.55 8.72
C ASP A 104 12.55 17.71 8.14
N GLN A 105 12.41 17.28 6.87
CA GLN A 105 13.48 16.54 6.19
C GLN A 105 14.72 17.44 6.04
N PRO A 106 15.92 16.99 6.47
CA PRO A 106 17.15 17.74 6.26
C PRO A 106 17.41 18.02 4.77
N LYS A 107 18.01 19.17 4.46
CA LYS A 107 18.25 19.61 3.07
C LYS A 107 19.19 18.70 2.28
N ASP A 108 20.02 17.93 2.97
CA ASP A 108 21.00 16.99 2.43
C ASP A 108 20.51 15.54 2.51
N VAL A 109 19.22 15.33 2.74
CA VAL A 109 18.60 14.01 2.81
C VAL A 109 17.47 13.93 1.81
N ASP A 110 17.47 12.87 1.01
CA ASP A 110 16.37 12.49 0.12
C ASP A 110 15.72 11.18 0.57
N VAL A 111 14.44 11.01 0.28
CA VAL A 111 13.66 9.83 0.68
C VAL A 111 12.97 9.21 -0.53
N PHE A 112 13.19 7.92 -0.74
CA PHE A 112 12.43 7.14 -1.71
C PHE A 112 11.63 6.04 -1.00
N TRP A 113 10.62 5.53 -1.68
CA TRP A 113 9.79 4.43 -1.20
C TRP A 113 9.74 3.32 -2.24
N GLY A 114 9.58 2.07 -1.80
CA GLY A 114 9.40 0.94 -2.70
C GLY A 114 8.62 -0.19 -2.05
N TYR A 115 8.31 -1.20 -2.86
CA TYR A 115 7.65 -2.42 -2.43
C TYR A 115 7.97 -3.59 -3.36
N GLY A 116 7.69 -4.81 -2.90
CA GLY A 116 7.64 -6.01 -3.74
C GLY A 116 6.33 -6.77 -3.54
N LEU A 117 5.79 -7.36 -4.61
CA LEU A 117 4.52 -8.09 -4.60
C LEU A 117 4.69 -9.60 -4.45
N SER A 118 5.86 -10.15 -4.77
CA SER A 118 6.18 -11.57 -4.68
C SER A 118 7.13 -11.85 -3.52
N VAL A 119 6.69 -11.54 -2.30
CA VAL A 119 7.58 -11.47 -1.12
C VAL A 119 8.15 -12.81 -0.65
N GLU A 120 7.52 -13.91 -1.06
CA GLU A 120 7.93 -15.28 -0.74
C GLU A 120 8.99 -15.82 -1.73
N ARG A 121 9.23 -15.11 -2.84
CA ARG A 121 10.20 -15.54 -3.86
C ARG A 121 11.61 -15.14 -3.45
N THR A 122 12.57 -16.03 -3.69
CA THR A 122 14.00 -15.72 -3.62
C THR A 122 14.36 -14.61 -4.60
N GLY A 123 15.17 -13.64 -4.16
CA GLY A 123 15.66 -12.54 -5.00
C GLY A 123 16.65 -12.97 -6.07
N ASP A 124 16.92 -12.05 -7.01
CA ASP A 124 17.84 -12.25 -8.13
C ASP A 124 19.30 -11.99 -7.73
N PHE A 125 19.52 -11.05 -6.80
CA PHE A 125 20.83 -10.65 -6.28
C PHE A 125 21.01 -10.98 -4.80
N VAL A 126 19.93 -11.28 -4.09
CA VAL A 126 19.90 -11.81 -2.73
C VAL A 126 19.22 -13.17 -2.70
N SER A 127 19.95 -14.21 -2.28
CA SER A 127 19.47 -15.59 -2.23
C SER A 127 18.52 -15.88 -1.05
N LYS A 128 17.58 -14.97 -0.75
CA LYS A 128 16.53 -15.12 0.26
C LYS A 128 15.18 -14.59 -0.23
N PRO A 129 14.06 -15.12 0.30
CA PRO A 129 12.76 -14.48 0.16
C PRO A 129 12.77 -13.04 0.69
N MET A 130 12.11 -12.12 -0.02
CA MET A 130 12.04 -10.71 0.40
C MET A 130 11.53 -10.54 1.84
N GLU A 131 10.55 -11.35 2.27
CA GLU A 131 10.00 -11.30 3.63
C GLU A 131 11.00 -11.70 4.73
N GLN A 132 12.14 -12.29 4.36
CA GLN A 132 13.24 -12.68 5.25
C GLN A 132 14.44 -11.74 5.15
N CYS A 133 14.31 -10.64 4.40
CA CYS A 133 15.37 -9.67 4.17
C CYS A 133 15.24 -8.47 5.12
N GLY A 134 16.37 -8.08 5.71
CA GLY A 134 16.52 -6.75 6.31
C GLY A 134 16.61 -5.66 5.23
N GLY A 135 16.67 -4.40 5.66
CA GLY A 135 16.84 -3.27 4.75
C GLY A 135 18.11 -3.31 3.89
N ASP A 136 19.23 -3.75 4.44
CA ASP A 136 20.51 -3.82 3.73
C ASP A 136 20.44 -4.79 2.54
N GLU A 137 19.75 -5.90 2.72
CA GLU A 137 19.56 -6.91 1.68
C GLU A 137 18.55 -6.45 0.64
N ILE A 138 17.50 -5.73 1.05
CA ILE A 138 16.57 -5.10 0.09
C ILE A 138 17.30 -4.03 -0.74
N LEU A 139 18.20 -3.26 -0.12
CA LEU A 139 19.04 -2.30 -0.83
C LEU A 139 19.98 -3.00 -1.81
N GLN A 140 20.61 -4.10 -1.40
CA GLN A 140 21.47 -4.92 -2.28
C GLN A 140 20.70 -5.42 -3.50
N GLU A 141 19.50 -5.96 -3.31
CA GLU A 141 18.65 -6.42 -4.41
C GLU A 141 18.32 -5.27 -5.38
N LEU A 142 17.89 -4.13 -4.83
CA LEU A 142 17.56 -2.94 -5.62
C LEU A 142 18.77 -2.43 -6.43
N LEU A 143 19.95 -2.34 -5.82
CA LEU A 143 21.17 -1.92 -6.51
C LEU A 143 21.59 -2.93 -7.58
N GLY A 144 21.32 -4.22 -7.39
CA GLY A 144 21.50 -5.23 -8.42
C GLY A 144 20.66 -4.96 -9.66
N HIS A 145 19.36 -4.71 -9.49
CA HIS A 145 18.44 -4.38 -10.60
C HIS A 145 18.78 -3.05 -11.29
N LEU A 146 19.40 -2.11 -10.56
CA LEU A 146 19.90 -0.85 -11.11
C LEU A 146 21.28 -0.99 -11.80
N GLY A 147 21.91 -2.17 -11.80
CA GLY A 147 23.27 -2.38 -12.30
C GLY A 147 24.35 -1.67 -11.47
N ALA A 148 24.00 -1.27 -10.25
CA ALA A 148 24.77 -0.40 -9.35
C ALA A 148 25.40 -1.14 -8.16
N GLY A 149 25.28 -2.47 -8.07
CA GLY A 149 25.82 -3.25 -6.95
C GLY A 149 27.35 -3.23 -6.78
N HIS A 150 28.08 -2.65 -7.74
CA HIS A 150 29.53 -2.46 -7.67
C HIS A 150 29.94 -1.10 -7.05
N LEU A 151 28.98 -0.21 -6.80
CA LEU A 151 29.22 1.11 -6.23
C LEU A 151 29.25 1.02 -4.69
N ASP A 152 30.19 1.74 -4.07
CA ASP A 152 30.32 1.81 -2.61
C ASP A 152 29.61 3.04 -2.03
N ASP A 153 29.52 3.10 -0.69
CA ASP A 153 28.96 4.24 0.05
C ASP A 153 29.62 5.58 -0.29
N LYS A 154 30.87 5.57 -0.74
CA LYS A 154 31.55 6.81 -1.16
C LYS A 154 30.94 7.38 -2.44
N ARG A 155 30.38 6.51 -3.30
CA ARG A 155 29.81 6.88 -4.59
C ARG A 155 28.29 7.04 -4.57
N LEU A 156 27.57 6.28 -3.74
CA LEU A 156 26.11 6.38 -3.61
C LEU A 156 25.67 7.24 -2.42
N GLY A 157 26.60 7.55 -1.50
CA GLY A 157 26.26 8.06 -0.18
C GLY A 157 25.71 6.95 0.72
N LYS A 158 25.57 7.28 2.01
CA LYS A 158 24.91 6.38 2.95
C LYS A 158 23.42 6.31 2.61
N ILE A 159 22.94 5.10 2.36
CA ILE A 159 21.51 4.79 2.17
C ILE A 159 21.08 3.89 3.31
N THR A 160 20.01 4.26 4.02
CA THR A 160 19.42 3.43 5.07
C THR A 160 18.03 3.01 4.64
N VAL A 161 17.79 1.71 4.55
CA VAL A 161 16.50 1.15 4.16
C VAL A 161 15.82 0.54 5.39
N ILE A 162 14.54 0.86 5.57
CA ILE A 162 13.70 0.31 6.64
C ILE A 162 12.54 -0.45 5.98
N PRO A 163 12.47 -1.79 6.12
CA PRO A 163 11.37 -2.58 5.59
C PRO A 163 10.12 -2.49 6.48
N GLY A 164 8.96 -2.63 5.86
CA GLY A 164 7.66 -2.72 6.52
C GLY A 164 6.82 -3.86 5.94
N MET A 165 6.51 -4.85 6.77
CA MET A 165 5.62 -5.98 6.42
C MET A 165 4.19 -5.60 6.78
N MET A 166 3.27 -5.76 5.82
CA MET A 166 1.85 -5.42 6.01
C MET A 166 0.96 -6.61 5.59
N PRO A 167 0.42 -7.39 6.53
CA PRO A 167 -0.30 -8.64 6.24
C PRO A 167 -1.62 -8.45 5.50
N PHE A 168 -2.23 -7.26 5.57
CA PHE A 168 -3.57 -7.00 5.03
C PHE A 168 -3.62 -5.82 4.07
N ILE A 169 -2.50 -5.42 3.48
CA ILE A 169 -2.44 -4.16 2.74
C ILE A 169 -3.35 -4.14 1.50
N THR A 170 -3.52 -5.30 0.85
CA THR A 170 -4.35 -5.49 -0.34
C THR A 170 -5.57 -6.35 -0.02
N SER A 171 -5.90 -6.50 1.27
CA SER A 171 -7.04 -7.32 1.72
C SER A 171 -8.37 -6.91 1.07
N GLN A 172 -8.59 -5.61 0.83
CA GLN A 172 -9.76 -5.06 0.15
C GLN A 172 -9.92 -5.52 -1.32
N PHE A 173 -8.86 -6.08 -1.92
CA PHE A 173 -8.87 -6.66 -3.27
C PHE A 173 -9.06 -8.17 -3.29
N LEU A 174 -9.13 -8.84 -2.13
CA LEU A 174 -9.41 -10.26 -2.09
C LEU A 174 -10.78 -10.57 -2.71
N CYS A 175 -10.92 -11.78 -3.25
CA CYS A 175 -12.17 -12.25 -3.82
C CYS A 175 -13.30 -12.11 -2.79
N ARG A 176 -14.39 -11.48 -3.20
CA ARG A 176 -15.56 -11.22 -2.36
C ARG A 176 -16.85 -11.48 -3.11
N GLU A 177 -17.91 -11.70 -2.37
CA GLU A 177 -19.28 -11.85 -2.84
C GLU A 177 -20.12 -10.65 -2.39
N LYS A 178 -21.28 -10.46 -3.02
CA LYS A 178 -22.25 -9.46 -2.56
C LYS A 178 -22.65 -9.79 -1.12
N GLY A 179 -22.57 -8.82 -0.23
CA GLY A 179 -22.84 -8.99 1.20
C GLY A 179 -21.60 -9.27 2.06
N ASP A 180 -20.42 -9.49 1.47
CA ASP A 180 -19.19 -9.59 2.27
C ASP A 180 -18.80 -8.26 2.93
N ARG A 181 -19.13 -7.15 2.27
CA ARG A 181 -19.03 -5.81 2.83
C ARG A 181 -20.41 -5.35 3.27
N PRO A 182 -20.56 -4.75 4.45
CA PRO A 182 -21.80 -4.12 4.86
C PRO A 182 -22.02 -2.82 4.10
N ASP A 183 -23.28 -2.40 4.00
CA ASP A 183 -23.60 -1.04 3.56
C ASP A 183 -23.05 0.01 4.53
N VAL A 184 -22.83 1.22 4.03
CA VAL A 184 -22.37 2.36 4.84
C VAL A 184 -23.28 2.62 6.05
N VAL A 185 -24.59 2.46 5.88
CA VAL A 185 -25.58 2.44 6.97
C VAL A 185 -26.44 1.20 6.76
N PRO A 186 -26.18 0.11 7.50
CA PRO A 186 -26.90 -1.14 7.33
C PRO A 186 -28.40 -0.99 7.63
N ASP A 187 -29.23 -1.77 6.94
CA ASP A 187 -30.67 -1.73 7.11
C ASP A 187 -31.09 -1.98 8.56
N GLY A 188 -32.06 -1.20 9.05
CA GLY A 188 -32.55 -1.28 10.43
C GLY A 188 -31.73 -0.50 11.47
N TRP A 189 -30.55 0.01 11.11
CA TRP A 189 -29.73 0.82 12.02
C TRP A 189 -30.04 2.31 11.89
N GLN A 190 -30.26 2.98 13.02
CA GLN A 190 -30.60 4.42 13.05
C GLN A 190 -29.44 5.32 13.50
N ASN A 191 -28.40 4.74 14.09
CA ASN A 191 -27.30 5.44 14.75
C ASN A 191 -25.93 4.77 14.54
N LEU A 192 -25.81 3.90 13.53
CA LEU A 192 -24.56 3.25 13.15
C LEU A 192 -24.20 3.62 11.71
N GLY A 193 -22.97 4.08 11.51
CA GLY A 193 -22.37 4.33 10.20
C GLY A 193 -21.00 3.66 10.12
N LEU A 194 -20.79 2.86 9.08
CA LEU A 194 -19.54 2.14 8.81
C LEU A 194 -18.82 2.83 7.65
N LEU A 195 -17.50 2.97 7.77
CA LEU A 195 -16.71 3.81 6.88
C LEU A 195 -15.47 3.08 6.35
N GLY A 196 -14.90 3.58 5.26
CA GLY A 196 -13.60 3.16 4.75
C GLY A 196 -13.66 2.10 3.65
N GLN A 197 -12.58 1.35 3.50
CA GLN A 197 -12.33 0.49 2.34
C GLN A 197 -13.14 -0.83 2.33
N PHE A 198 -13.80 -1.15 3.43
CA PHE A 198 -14.46 -2.43 3.66
C PHE A 198 -15.99 -2.33 3.75
N VAL A 199 -16.56 -1.17 3.39
CA VAL A 199 -18.00 -1.00 3.24
C VAL A 199 -18.40 -0.96 1.77
N GLU A 200 -19.65 -1.23 1.47
CA GLU A 200 -20.18 -1.24 0.12
C GLU A 200 -20.56 0.18 -0.33
N LEU A 201 -19.94 0.62 -1.43
CA LEU A 201 -20.33 1.79 -2.20
C LEU A 201 -20.43 1.33 -3.66
N PRO A 202 -21.61 1.43 -4.29
CA PRO A 202 -21.78 1.06 -5.70
C PRO A 202 -20.85 1.86 -6.61
N ASP A 203 -20.32 1.23 -7.67
CA ASP A 203 -19.49 1.79 -8.74
C ASP A 203 -18.30 2.67 -8.31
N ASP A 204 -17.75 2.47 -7.11
CA ASP A 204 -16.54 3.14 -6.62
C ASP A 204 -15.41 2.13 -6.40
N VAL A 205 -14.16 2.62 -6.33
CA VAL A 205 -12.94 1.81 -6.30
C VAL A 205 -12.23 1.98 -4.95
N VAL A 206 -12.09 0.85 -4.24
CA VAL A 206 -11.30 0.77 -2.99
C VAL A 206 -9.81 0.97 -3.27
N PHE A 207 -9.01 1.11 -2.21
CA PHE A 207 -7.60 1.53 -2.26
C PHE A 207 -7.42 3.01 -2.67
N THR A 208 -8.46 3.83 -2.49
CA THR A 208 -8.40 5.27 -2.74
C THR A 208 -8.78 6.05 -1.49
N VAL A 209 -8.16 7.22 -1.30
CA VAL A 209 -8.59 8.17 -0.26
C VAL A 209 -10.04 8.59 -0.51
N GLU A 210 -10.43 8.74 -1.78
CA GLU A 210 -11.78 9.09 -2.20
C GLU A 210 -12.85 8.16 -1.63
N TYR A 211 -12.65 6.83 -1.70
CA TYR A 211 -13.62 5.86 -1.19
C TYR A 211 -13.88 6.02 0.32
N SER A 212 -12.83 6.30 1.10
CA SER A 212 -12.96 6.59 2.54
C SER A 212 -13.73 7.89 2.80
N VAL A 213 -13.44 8.95 2.04
CA VAL A 213 -14.13 10.25 2.19
C VAL A 213 -15.59 10.11 1.77
N ARG A 214 -15.87 9.41 0.68
CA ARG A 214 -17.22 9.22 0.15
C ARG A 214 -18.08 8.39 1.10
N SER A 215 -17.54 7.31 1.67
CA SER A 215 -18.28 6.51 2.67
C SER A 215 -18.61 7.33 3.91
N ALA A 216 -17.67 8.18 4.38
CA ALA A 216 -17.94 9.12 5.47
C ALA A 216 -19.06 10.12 5.14
N GLN A 217 -19.02 10.74 3.96
CA GLN A 217 -20.06 11.66 3.51
C GLN A 217 -21.43 10.96 3.39
N ALA A 218 -21.46 9.75 2.83
CA ALA A 218 -22.68 8.95 2.70
C ALA A 218 -23.29 8.60 4.07
N ALA A 219 -22.47 8.18 5.04
CA ALA A 219 -22.94 7.88 6.40
C ALA A 219 -23.55 9.11 7.07
N VAL A 220 -22.84 10.24 7.03
CA VAL A 220 -23.28 11.50 7.64
C VAL A 220 -24.58 11.98 7.00
N ALA A 221 -24.65 11.99 5.66
CA ALA A 221 -25.85 12.39 4.93
C ALA A 221 -27.06 11.51 5.31
N ARG A 222 -26.86 10.19 5.37
CA ARG A 222 -27.91 9.22 5.67
C ARG A 222 -28.42 9.31 7.11
N LEU A 223 -27.51 9.36 8.09
CA LEU A 223 -27.85 9.38 9.52
C LEU A 223 -28.49 10.71 9.94
N LEU A 224 -28.01 11.83 9.40
CA LEU A 224 -28.56 13.16 9.70
C LEU A 224 -29.72 13.57 8.78
N ARG A 225 -30.10 12.72 7.83
CA ARG A 225 -31.19 12.97 6.85
C ARG A 225 -30.96 14.26 6.07
N LEU A 226 -29.72 14.49 5.66
CA LEU A 226 -29.36 15.65 4.84
C LEU A 226 -29.92 15.48 3.42
N ARG A 227 -30.21 16.60 2.76
CA ARG A 227 -30.61 16.60 1.33
C ARG A 227 -29.42 16.45 0.39
N SER A 228 -28.21 16.73 0.87
CA SER A 228 -26.97 16.63 0.10
C SER A 228 -26.42 15.22 0.17
N GLU A 229 -26.22 14.61 -0.99
CA GLU A 229 -25.50 13.35 -1.15
C GLU A 229 -24.03 13.62 -1.55
N PRO A 230 -23.12 12.63 -1.41
CA PRO A 230 -21.79 12.74 -1.98
C PRO A 230 -21.86 13.10 -3.47
N PRO A 231 -20.94 13.96 -3.98
CA PRO A 231 -20.97 14.39 -5.37
C PRO A 231 -20.91 13.20 -6.32
N PRO A 232 -21.57 13.23 -7.50
CA PRO A 232 -21.56 12.10 -8.42
C PRO A 232 -20.13 11.72 -8.83
N ARG A 233 -19.92 10.43 -9.09
CA ARG A 233 -18.62 9.93 -9.55
C ARG A 233 -18.33 10.40 -10.97
N VAL A 234 -17.07 10.66 -11.26
CA VAL A 234 -16.61 10.91 -12.63
C VAL A 234 -16.49 9.56 -13.34
N GLN A 235 -17.41 9.28 -14.26
CA GLN A 235 -17.31 8.12 -15.13
C GLN A 235 -16.50 8.50 -16.36
N GLY A 236 -15.33 7.88 -16.53
CA GLY A 236 -14.57 8.00 -17.78
C GLY A 236 -15.39 7.40 -18.92
N SER A 237 -15.88 8.24 -19.84
CA SER A 237 -16.49 7.74 -21.07
C SER A 237 -15.43 6.98 -21.87
N ALA A 238 -15.71 5.77 -22.32
CA ALA A 238 -14.88 5.09 -23.31
C ALA A 238 -14.60 6.05 -24.48
N PRO A 239 -13.34 6.27 -24.90
CA PRO A 239 -13.06 7.15 -26.01
C PRO A 239 -13.65 6.55 -27.28
N THR A 240 -14.78 7.09 -27.73
CA THR A 240 -15.33 6.87 -29.08
C THR A 240 -14.50 7.57 -30.17
N LYS A 241 -13.24 7.98 -29.88
CA LYS A 241 -12.44 8.88 -30.70
C LYS A 241 -11.13 8.31 -31.25
N HIS A 242 -11.00 6.98 -31.36
CA HIS A 242 -9.89 6.36 -32.11
C HIS A 242 -10.36 5.27 -33.09
N ALA A 243 -11.52 5.47 -33.72
CA ALA A 243 -11.86 4.81 -34.97
C ALA A 243 -11.66 5.83 -36.11
N VAL A 244 -10.41 5.99 -36.55
CA VAL A 244 -10.04 6.51 -37.87
C VAL A 244 -8.90 5.66 -38.39
#